data_AF-A0A933UPC9-F1
#
_entry.id   AF-A0A933UPC9-F1
#
_cell.length_a   1.000
_cell.length_b   1.000
_cell.length_c   1.000
_cell.angle_alpha   90.00
_cell.angle_beta   90.00
_cell.angle_gamma   90.00
#
_symmetry.space_group_name_H-M   'P 1'
#
loop_
_entity.id
_entity.type
_entity.pdbx_description
1 polymer ?
#
loop_
_entity_poly.entity_id
_entity_poly.type
_entity_poly.pdbx_seq_one_letter_code
_entity_poly.pdbx_strand_id
1 'polypeptide(L)' 'RVERSGPEFVLVLDLPLARREDLELGRRGDDLLVGVGSARRVIALPSALRRCRVVGAHLRDGRLRVRFEPDPVLRRPL' A
#
# COMPACT_ATOMS: atom_id res chain seq x y z
N ARG A 1 -0.41 6.67 7.30
CA ARG A 1 -1.85 6.85 7.65
C ARG A 1 -2.74 6.23 6.58
N VAL A 2 -3.98 5.88 6.90
CA VAL A 2 -4.96 5.35 5.93
C VAL A 2 -6.03 6.40 5.66
N GLU A 3 -6.34 6.63 4.39
CA GLU A 3 -7.38 7.53 3.92
C GLU A 3 -8.42 6.72 3.13
N ARG A 4 -9.70 7.07 3.23
CA ARG A 4 -10.77 6.45 2.43
C ARG A 4 -11.08 7.33 1.23
N SER A 5 -11.23 6.72 0.05
CA SER A 5 -11.53 7.41 -1.20
C SER A 5 -12.65 6.65 -1.93
N GLY A 6 -13.90 6.95 -1.57
CA GLY A 6 -15.06 6.20 -2.07
C GLY A 6 -15.00 4.72 -1.69
N PRO A 7 -15.01 3.78 -2.68
CA PRO A 7 -14.87 2.36 -2.42
C PRO A 7 -13.42 1.93 -2.13
N GLU A 8 -12.45 2.78 -2.43
CA GLU A 8 -11.02 2.51 -2.28
C GLU A 8 -10.46 3.01 -0.95
N PHE A 9 -9.25 2.53 -0.64
CA PHE A 9 -8.42 3.05 0.43
C PHE A 9 -7.06 3.48 -0.11
N VAL A 10 -6.45 4.46 0.55
CA VAL A 10 -5.10 4.93 0.27
C VAL A 10 -4.25 4.85 1.53
N LEU A 11 -3.18 4.05 1.51
CA LEU A 11 -2.13 4.10 2.52
C LEU A 11 -1.11 5.16 2.12
N VAL A 12 -0.88 6.14 2.99
CA VAL A 12 0.13 7.18 2.82
C VAL A 12 1.30 6.92 3.76
N LEU A 13 2.51 6.86 3.19
CA LEU A 13 3.77 6.67 3.89
C LEU A 13 4.71 7.84 3.55
N ASP A 14 5.32 8.44 4.55
CA ASP A 14 6.36 9.45 4.34
C ASP A 14 7.68 8.74 4.03
N LEU A 15 8.21 9.00 2.84
CA LEU A 15 9.47 8.50 2.30
C LEU A 15 10.25 9.68 1.71
N PRO A 16 10.71 10.64 2.54
CA PRO A 16 11.23 11.93 2.05
C PRO A 16 12.45 11.81 1.15
N LEU A 17 13.19 10.72 1.23
CA LEU A 17 14.41 10.47 0.47
C LEU A 17 14.22 9.47 -0.67
N ALA A 18 13.01 8.93 -0.86
CA ALA A 18 12.78 7.93 -1.89
C ALA A 18 12.69 8.57 -3.27
N ARG A 19 13.30 7.92 -4.26
CA ARG A 19 13.05 8.15 -5.68
C ARG A 19 12.25 7.00 -6.24
N ARG A 20 11.57 7.26 -7.36
CA ARG A 20 10.70 6.26 -7.99
C ARG A 20 11.50 5.05 -8.50
N GLU A 21 12.68 5.28 -9.06
CA GLU A 21 13.56 4.20 -9.56
C GLU A 21 14.05 3.26 -8.47
N ASP A 22 14.13 3.72 -7.22
CA ASP A 22 14.63 2.95 -6.09
C ASP A 22 13.50 2.22 -5.33
N LEU A 23 12.23 2.43 -5.73
CA LEU A 23 11.07 1.97 -4.99
C LEU A 23 10.63 0.57 -5.45
N GLU A 24 10.62 -0.36 -4.50
CA GLU A 24 10.06 -1.69 -4.69
C GLU A 24 8.88 -1.89 -3.74
N LEU A 25 7.78 -2.43 -4.26
CA LEU A 25 6.59 -2.74 -3.46
C LEU A 25 6.17 -4.17 -3.67
N GLY A 26 5.90 -4.85 -2.55
CA GLY A 26 5.37 -6.20 -2.54
C GLY A 26 4.27 -6.32 -1.49
N ARG A 27 3.46 -7.37 -1.63
CA ARG A 27 2.50 -7.74 -0.60
C ARG A 27 2.67 -9.21 -0.25
N ARG A 28 2.58 -9.52 1.04
CA ARG A 28 2.59 -10.89 1.55
C ARG A 28 1.56 -11.00 2.67
N GLY A 29 0.44 -11.67 2.38
CA GLY A 29 -0.68 -11.79 3.34
C GLY A 29 -1.16 -10.41 3.81
N ASP A 30 -1.03 -10.19 5.12
CA ASP A 30 -1.42 -8.96 5.82
C ASP A 30 -0.31 -7.91 5.88
N ASP A 31 0.81 -8.10 5.17
CA ASP A 31 1.94 -7.17 5.19
C ASP A 31 2.17 -6.49 3.83
N LEU A 32 2.53 -5.21 3.88
CA LEU A 32 3.12 -4.48 2.77
C LEU A 32 4.64 -4.46 2.94
N LEU A 33 5.35 -4.95 1.91
CA LEU A 33 6.79 -4.87 1.80
C LEU A 33 7.15 -3.60 1.04
N VAL A 34 7.96 -2.75 1.64
CA VAL A 34 8.43 -1.50 1.03
C VAL A 34 9.96 -1.51 0.99
N GLY A 35 10.50 -1.45 -0.23
CA GLY A 35 11.92 -1.29 -0.50
C GLY A 35 12.24 0.09 -1.04
N VAL A 36 13.30 0.72 -0.54
CA VAL A 36 13.87 1.96 -1.09
C VAL A 36 15.38 1.79 -1.16
N GLY A 37 15.90 1.53 -2.35
CA GLY A 37 17.29 1.11 -2.53
C GLY A 37 17.61 -0.12 -1.67
N SER A 38 18.64 -0.06 -0.83
CA SER A 38 19.01 -1.15 0.09
C SER A 38 18.11 -1.25 1.33
N ALA A 39 17.34 -0.22 1.65
CA ALA A 39 16.48 -0.22 2.83
C ALA A 39 15.21 -1.03 2.59
N ARG A 40 14.89 -1.94 3.51
CA ARG A 40 13.68 -2.78 3.46
C ARG A 40 12.85 -2.59 4.72
N ARG A 41 11.55 -2.40 4.56
CA ARG A 41 10.59 -2.30 5.67
C ARG A 41 9.38 -3.18 5.42
N VAL A 42 9.00 -3.90 6.46
CA VAL A 42 7.72 -4.62 6.52
C VAL A 42 6.73 -3.75 7.29
N ILE A 43 5.55 -3.53 6.71
CA ILE A 43 4.49 -2.72 7.31
C ILE A 43 3.25 -3.61 7.42
N ALA A 44 2.89 -3.94 8.66
CA ALA A 44 1.63 -4.62 8.94
C ALA A 44 0.46 -3.77 8.46
N LEU A 45 -0.41 -4.36 7.64
CA LEU A 45 -1.57 -3.68 7.12
C LEU A 45 -2.62 -3.51 8.22
N PRO A 46 -3.13 -2.29 8.41
CA PRO A 46 -4.34 -2.06 9.18
C PRO A 46 -5.48 -2.95 8.70
N SER A 47 -6.36 -3.36 9.62
CA SER A 47 -7.44 -4.32 9.36
C SER A 47 -8.30 -3.98 8.13
N ALA A 48 -8.55 -2.69 7.88
CA ALA A 48 -9.28 -2.20 6.71
C ALA A 48 -8.64 -2.60 5.36
N LEU A 49 -7.31 -2.75 5.31
CA LEU A 49 -6.57 -3.04 4.08
C LEU A 49 -6.29 -4.54 3.85
N ARG A 50 -6.42 -5.36 4.90
CA ARG A 50 -6.14 -6.81 4.84
C ARG A 50 -6.99 -7.56 3.82
N ARG A 51 -8.25 -7.14 3.64
CA ARG A 51 -9.18 -7.68 2.63
C ARG A 51 -9.24 -6.89 1.33
N CYS A 52 -8.33 -5.94 1.14
CA CYS A 52 -8.19 -5.22 -0.12
C CYS A 52 -7.06 -5.85 -0.94
N ARG A 53 -6.90 -5.49 -2.21
CA ARG A 53 -5.73 -5.77 -3.06
C ARG A 53 -5.04 -4.45 -3.45
N VAL A 54 -3.72 -4.47 -3.66
CA VAL A 54 -3.01 -3.28 -4.17
C VAL A 54 -3.36 -3.11 -5.65
N VAL A 55 -3.76 -1.91 -6.05
CA VAL A 55 -4.12 -1.61 -7.45
C VAL A 55 -3.25 -0.54 -8.09
N GLY A 56 -2.42 0.14 -7.29
CA GLY A 56 -1.44 1.09 -7.80
C GLY A 56 -0.68 1.78 -6.68
N ALA A 57 0.41 2.43 -7.05
CA ALA A 57 1.20 3.22 -6.13
C ALA A 57 1.78 4.45 -6.85
N HIS A 58 1.86 5.57 -6.13
CA HIS A 58 2.42 6.80 -6.64
C HIS A 58 3.28 7.48 -5.58
N LEU A 59 4.52 7.82 -5.95
CA LEU A 59 5.45 8.58 -5.12
C LEU A 59 5.49 10.03 -5.62
N ARG A 60 5.19 10.99 -4.75
CA ARG A 60 5.25 12.42 -5.05
C ARG A 60 5.54 13.21 -3.78
N ASP A 61 6.39 14.22 -3.87
CA ASP A 61 6.68 15.15 -2.76
C ASP A 61 7.08 14.41 -1.47
N GLY A 62 7.93 13.38 -1.60
CA GLY A 62 8.39 12.56 -0.47
C GLY A 62 7.31 11.68 0.16
N ARG A 63 6.17 11.48 -0.50
CA ARG A 63 5.05 10.67 0.00
C ARG A 63 4.67 9.58 -0.98
N LEU A 64 4.70 8.35 -0.49
CA LEU A 64 4.16 7.21 -1.21
C LEU A 64 2.68 7.04 -0.87
N ARG A 65 1.84 7.06 -1.90
CA ARG A 65 0.42 6.73 -1.82
C ARG A 65 0.20 5.39 -2.49
N VAL A 66 -0.21 4.39 -1.71
CA VAL A 66 -0.56 3.06 -2.22
C VAL A 66 -2.08 2.94 -2.23
N ARG A 67 -2.65 2.68 -3.40
CA ARG A 67 -4.10 2.49 -3.60
C ARG A 67 -4.48 1.03 -3.39
N PHE A 68 -5.60 0.86 -2.72
CA PHE A 68 -6.20 -0.42 -2.41
C PHE A 68 -7.66 -0.43 -2.82
N GLU A 69 -8.05 -1.49 -3.54
CA GLU A 69 -9.46 -1.80 -3.80
C GLU A 69 -9.87 -3.01 -2.96
N PRO A 70 -11.09 -3.06 -2.42
CA PRO A 70 -11.61 -4.26 -1.80
C PRO A 70 -11.49 -5.47 -2.73
N ASP A 71 -10.99 -6.59 -2.21
CA ASP A 71 -10.85 -7.80 -3.01
C ASP A 71 -12.25 -8.40 -3.27
N PRO A 72 -12.70 -8.49 -4.53
CA PRO A 72 -14.02 -9.03 -4.86
C PRO A 72 -14.11 -10.54 -4.56
N VAL A 73 -13.00 -11.27 -4.55
CA VAL A 73 -12.98 -12.73 -4.27
C VAL A 73 -13.15 -13.01 -2.78
N LEU A 74 -12.63 -12.13 -1.91
CA LEU A 74 -12.84 -12.20 -0.46
C LEU A 74 -14.22 -11.69 -0.03
N ARG A 75 -14.88 -10.89 -0.88
CA ARG A 75 -16.29 -10.54 -0.74
C ARG A 75 -17.16 -11.65 -1.30
N ARG A 76 -17.05 -12.87 -0.76
CA ARG A 76 -18.01 -13.92 -1.10
C ARG A 76 -19.39 -13.50 -0.57
N PRO A 77 -20.42 -13.34 -1.42
CA PRO A 77 -21.79 -13.34 -0.92
C PRO A 77 -22.07 -14.73 -0.35
N LEU A 78 -22.73 -14.79 0.81
CA LEU A 78 -23.34 -16.02 1.31
C LEU A 78 -24.44 -16.47 0.34
#